data_AF-A0A9W7FB56-F1
#
_entry.id   AF-A0A9W7FB56-F1
#
_cell.length_a   1.000
_cell.length_b   1.000
_cell.length_c   1.000
_cell.angle_alpha   90.00
_cell.angle_beta   90.00
_cell.angle_gamma   90.00
#
_symmetry.space_group_name_H-M   'P 1'
#
loop_
_entity.id
_entity.type
_entity.pdbx_description
1 polymer ?
#
loop_
_entity_poly.entity_id
_entity_poly.type
_entity_poly.pdbx_seq_one_letter_code
_entity_poly.pdbx_strand_id
1 'polypeptide(L)'
;ADRGCAEDWERVRGVTFGDGSGHDNDMQVYYRNTVTGETSWELPGALRASVTEVVGEGAEWEGMNGRDEDFGVEVLGIVKLLGHEGTTSVGATQPLKRLCDLSQTCGREDEWVELIEGGGGDGGGEGFALVSGVARVVCAGVMSGRLSVGDRGDAYYSEAFSFAVRNLILFSKLHRGIWKAVEGASVALMLGNVCQALAESTANLGPEDERGINGYADFSADEECTVNLMLLQEMFINLPEGSFGEQGAVKDAVSAVLRCLKVASEELFVCAGQTMVQINKREDAVIDEASNQNVIMRDFCASDGVAASSLIEVCLLLLNENSYPNNEDSDVLCSTLAVFKSFFETTQTSQCFYTNDLNVLVDIVLREATNLPPSSGVRAGFVEVVHLVLLNTEWGMNGKYRRAELLKMLESFIDMGEKGIGRATIEATEMLFGECLDLLEED
;
A
#
# COMPACT_ATOMS: atom_id res chain seq x y z
N ALA A 1 -23.85 -35.73 -26.06
CA ALA A 1 -23.71 -34.72 -25.00
C ALA A 1 -22.23 -34.72 -24.66
N ASP A 2 -21.49 -33.81 -25.30
CA ASP A 2 -20.06 -33.68 -25.11
C ASP A 2 -19.79 -33.33 -23.64
N ARG A 3 -18.98 -34.14 -22.97
CA ARG A 3 -18.44 -33.77 -21.66
C ARG A 3 -17.36 -32.74 -21.96
N GLY A 4 -17.63 -31.46 -21.70
CA GLY A 4 -16.62 -30.40 -21.82
C GLY A 4 -15.37 -30.75 -21.01
N CYS A 5 -14.19 -30.50 -21.59
CA CYS A 5 -12.92 -30.73 -20.94
C CYS A 5 -12.71 -29.70 -19.83
N ALA A 6 -11.90 -30.02 -18.81
CA ALA A 6 -11.54 -29.05 -17.76
C ALA A 6 -10.87 -27.79 -18.35
N GLU A 7 -10.15 -27.95 -19.46
CA GLU A 7 -9.48 -26.90 -20.23
C GLU A 7 -10.45 -25.89 -20.86
N ASP A 8 -11.74 -26.22 -20.95
CA ASP A 8 -12.75 -25.35 -21.59
C ASP A 8 -13.36 -24.35 -20.60
N TRP A 9 -13.02 -24.37 -19.30
CA TRP A 9 -13.59 -23.47 -18.30
C TRP A 9 -12.56 -22.45 -17.81
N GLU A 10 -12.87 -21.17 -17.94
CA GLU A 10 -12.05 -20.05 -17.45
C GLU A 10 -12.67 -19.40 -16.20
N ARG A 11 -11.81 -18.90 -15.31
CA ARG A 11 -12.19 -18.14 -14.12
C ARG A 11 -12.39 -16.68 -14.52
N VAL A 12 -13.58 -16.14 -14.27
CA VAL A 12 -13.91 -14.74 -14.57
C VAL A 12 -14.20 -14.02 -13.25
N ARG A 13 -13.38 -13.01 -12.91
CA ARG A 13 -13.72 -12.09 -11.82
C ARG A 13 -14.90 -11.23 -12.28
N GLY A 14 -16.00 -11.26 -11.55
CA GLY A 14 -17.13 -10.38 -11.82
C GLY A 14 -16.80 -8.94 -11.43
N VAL A 15 -16.98 -8.01 -12.36
CA VAL A 15 -17.29 -6.61 -12.01
C VAL A 15 -18.81 -6.51 -12.05
N THR A 16 -19.49 -6.40 -10.91
CA THR A 16 -20.96 -6.25 -10.90
C THR A 16 -21.37 -4.81 -10.60
N PHE A 17 -22.15 -4.25 -11.51
CA PHE A 17 -23.04 -3.12 -11.22
C PHE A 17 -24.06 -3.56 -10.17
N GLY A 18 -24.09 -2.85 -9.03
CA GLY A 18 -24.87 -3.22 -7.85
C GLY A 18 -26.36 -3.42 -8.14
N ASP A 19 -26.93 -4.48 -7.55
CA ASP A 19 -28.35 -4.83 -7.63
C ASP A 19 -29.23 -4.00 -6.66
N GLY A 20 -28.67 -2.96 -6.04
CA GLY A 20 -29.36 -2.06 -5.13
C GLY A 20 -29.62 -2.64 -3.73
N SER A 21 -29.06 -3.80 -3.39
CA SER A 21 -29.23 -4.42 -2.07
C SER A 21 -28.29 -3.89 -0.97
N GLY A 22 -27.30 -3.04 -1.31
CA GLY A 22 -26.38 -2.44 -0.34
C GLY A 22 -25.38 -3.42 0.29
N HIS A 23 -25.19 -4.60 -0.33
CA HIS A 23 -24.06 -5.47 -0.06
C HIS A 23 -23.16 -5.45 -1.29
N ASP A 24 -22.06 -4.69 -1.19
CA ASP A 24 -21.01 -4.70 -2.19
C ASP A 24 -20.37 -6.09 -2.20
N ASN A 25 -20.74 -6.89 -3.19
CA ASN A 25 -20.21 -8.22 -3.45
C ASN A 25 -18.93 -8.14 -4.30
N ASP A 26 -18.05 -7.20 -3.96
CA ASP A 26 -16.76 -7.08 -4.60
C ASP A 26 -15.98 -8.38 -4.38
N MET A 27 -15.45 -8.93 -5.48
CA MET A 27 -14.70 -10.19 -5.57
C MET A 27 -15.49 -11.49 -5.71
N GLN A 28 -16.76 -11.49 -6.13
CA GLN A 28 -17.37 -12.77 -6.55
C GLN A 28 -16.77 -13.28 -7.86
N VAL A 29 -16.32 -14.52 -7.83
CA VAL A 29 -15.76 -15.24 -8.99
C VAL A 29 -16.85 -16.13 -9.57
N TYR A 30 -16.99 -16.13 -10.89
CA TYR A 30 -17.76 -17.15 -11.60
C TYR A 30 -16.90 -17.79 -12.69
N TYR A 31 -17.28 -19.00 -13.10
CA TYR A 31 -16.59 -19.75 -14.13
C TYR A 31 -17.40 -19.67 -15.42
N ARG A 32 -16.70 -19.48 -16.54
CA ARG A 32 -17.31 -19.47 -17.87
C ARG A 32 -16.70 -20.56 -18.72
N ASN A 33 -17.52 -21.36 -19.37
CA ASN A 33 -17.03 -22.28 -20.38
C ASN A 33 -16.77 -21.51 -21.69
N THR A 34 -15.54 -21.50 -22.16
CA THR A 34 -15.09 -20.75 -23.35
C THR A 34 -15.63 -21.34 -24.67
N VAL A 35 -16.03 -22.62 -24.67
CA VAL A 35 -16.56 -23.32 -25.84
C VAL A 35 -18.09 -23.26 -25.90
N THR A 36 -18.78 -23.53 -24.78
CA THR A 36 -20.25 -23.59 -24.72
C THR A 36 -20.88 -22.26 -24.33
N GLY A 37 -20.12 -21.36 -23.71
CA GLY A 37 -20.60 -20.10 -23.16
C GLY A 37 -21.38 -20.24 -21.85
N GLU A 38 -21.47 -21.43 -21.28
CA GLU A 38 -22.14 -21.68 -19.99
C GLU A 38 -21.41 -20.94 -18.85
N THR A 39 -22.15 -20.49 -17.85
CA THR A 39 -21.59 -19.84 -16.65
C THR A 39 -22.02 -20.58 -15.39
N SER A 40 -21.12 -20.71 -14.43
CA SER A 40 -21.38 -21.34 -13.13
C SER A 40 -20.76 -20.54 -12.00
N TRP A 41 -21.52 -20.32 -10.93
CA TRP A 41 -21.00 -19.76 -9.68
C TRP A 41 -20.28 -20.81 -8.82
N GLU A 42 -20.53 -22.09 -9.08
CA GLU A 42 -19.83 -23.20 -8.45
C GLU A 42 -18.70 -23.70 -9.37
N LEU A 43 -17.58 -24.12 -8.78
CA LEU A 43 -16.44 -24.68 -9.52
C LEU A 43 -16.91 -25.90 -10.36
N PRO A 44 -16.79 -25.86 -11.70
CA PRO A 44 -17.24 -26.94 -12.57
C PRO A 44 -16.60 -28.27 -12.18
N GLY A 45 -17.38 -29.36 -12.19
CA GLY A 45 -16.92 -30.68 -11.74
C GLY A 45 -15.68 -31.21 -12.47
N ALA A 46 -15.45 -30.78 -13.72
CA ALA A 46 -14.23 -31.10 -14.48
C ALA A 46 -12.97 -30.46 -13.88
N LEU A 47 -13.05 -29.19 -13.44
CA LEU A 47 -11.99 -28.50 -12.71
C LEU A 47 -11.80 -29.09 -11.32
N ARG A 48 -12.89 -29.45 -10.64
CA ARG A 48 -12.84 -30.10 -9.32
C ARG A 48 -12.10 -31.44 -9.38
N ALA A 49 -12.32 -32.22 -10.44
CA ALA A 49 -11.64 -33.50 -10.66
C ALA A 49 -10.13 -33.32 -10.95
N SER A 50 -9.74 -32.34 -11.76
CA SER A 50 -8.31 -32.06 -12.03
C SER A 50 -7.59 -31.58 -10.77
N VAL A 51 -8.24 -30.77 -9.94
CA VAL A 51 -7.69 -30.37 -8.62
C VAL A 51 -7.55 -31.59 -7.71
N THR A 52 -8.54 -32.49 -7.67
CA THR A 52 -8.49 -33.71 -6.84
C THR A 52 -7.40 -34.69 -7.30
N GLU A 53 -7.18 -34.81 -8.61
CA GLU A 53 -6.14 -35.67 -9.19
C GLU A 53 -4.71 -35.16 -8.87
N VAL A 54 -4.52 -33.84 -8.76
CA VAL A 54 -3.28 -33.19 -8.28
C VAL A 54 -3.14 -33.28 -6.75
N VAL A 55 -4.26 -33.30 -6.01
CA VAL A 55 -4.25 -33.28 -4.54
C VAL A 55 -4.08 -34.66 -3.91
N GLY A 56 -4.44 -35.75 -4.62
CA GLY A 56 -4.41 -37.12 -4.13
C GLY A 56 -5.65 -37.46 -3.31
N GLU A 57 -6.24 -38.63 -3.54
CA GLU A 57 -7.47 -39.09 -2.87
C GLU A 57 -7.27 -39.18 -1.35
N GLY A 58 -7.87 -38.28 -0.57
CA GLY A 58 -7.85 -38.36 0.89
C GLY A 58 -8.22 -37.10 1.69
N ALA A 59 -8.34 -35.92 1.07
CA ALA A 59 -8.78 -34.71 1.78
C ALA A 59 -10.28 -34.46 1.55
N GLU A 60 -11.10 -34.75 2.56
CA GLU A 60 -12.51 -34.34 2.59
C GLU A 60 -12.61 -32.87 2.99
N TRP A 61 -13.05 -32.03 2.06
CA TRP A 61 -13.26 -30.59 2.24
C TRP A 61 -14.72 -30.34 2.63
N GLU A 62 -15.06 -30.48 3.91
CA GLU A 62 -16.36 -30.08 4.44
C GLU A 62 -16.16 -28.94 5.46
N GLY A 63 -16.54 -27.71 5.08
CA GLY A 63 -16.74 -26.62 6.06
C GLY A 63 -16.13 -25.25 5.75
N MET A 64 -15.45 -25.06 4.62
CA MET A 64 -14.90 -23.75 4.23
C MET A 64 -15.90 -22.95 3.39
N ASN A 65 -16.03 -21.65 3.66
CA ASN A 65 -16.77 -20.74 2.77
C ASN A 65 -15.92 -20.50 1.52
N GLY A 66 -16.55 -20.25 0.36
CA GLY A 66 -15.87 -20.21 -0.95
C GLY A 66 -14.71 -19.21 -1.14
N ARG A 67 -14.41 -18.34 -0.17
CA ARG A 67 -13.17 -17.53 -0.16
C ARG A 67 -11.94 -18.30 0.40
N ASP A 68 -12.17 -19.24 1.30
CA ASP A 68 -11.11 -19.98 2.02
C ASP A 68 -10.66 -21.22 1.24
N GLU A 69 -11.54 -21.80 0.41
CA GLU A 69 -11.20 -22.93 -0.49
C GLU A 69 -10.18 -22.51 -1.57
N ASP A 70 -10.35 -21.32 -2.16
CA ASP A 70 -9.44 -20.78 -3.19
C ASP A 70 -8.03 -20.52 -2.60
N PHE A 71 -7.95 -19.99 -1.37
CA PHE A 71 -6.70 -19.74 -0.67
C PHE A 71 -5.96 -21.05 -0.33
N GLY A 72 -6.67 -22.07 0.17
CA GLY A 72 -6.05 -23.36 0.52
C GLY A 72 -5.41 -24.10 -0.67
N VAL A 73 -5.99 -23.96 -1.87
CA VAL A 73 -5.53 -24.65 -3.09
C VAL A 73 -4.27 -24.02 -3.68
N GLU A 74 -4.17 -22.68 -3.73
CA GLU A 74 -3.02 -21.93 -4.25
C GLU A 74 -1.75 -22.24 -3.42
N VAL A 75 -1.89 -22.26 -2.09
CA VAL A 75 -0.77 -22.49 -1.17
C VAL A 75 -0.26 -23.94 -1.20
N LEU A 76 -1.15 -24.91 -1.30
CA LEU A 76 -0.78 -26.32 -1.44
C LEU A 76 -0.03 -26.59 -2.76
N GLY A 77 -0.35 -25.84 -3.82
CA GLY A 77 0.38 -25.86 -5.09
C GLY A 77 1.84 -25.46 -4.90
N ILE A 78 2.08 -24.26 -4.37
CA ILE A 78 3.42 -23.67 -4.14
C ILE A 78 4.26 -24.57 -3.22
N VAL A 79 3.68 -25.03 -2.11
CA VAL A 79 4.39 -25.87 -1.12
C VAL A 79 4.76 -27.24 -1.67
N LYS A 80 3.89 -27.87 -2.47
CA LYS A 80 4.20 -29.15 -3.13
C LYS A 80 5.25 -28.99 -4.23
N LEU A 81 5.21 -27.88 -4.98
CA LEU A 81 6.19 -27.56 -6.02
C LEU A 81 7.59 -27.32 -5.45
N LEU A 82 7.71 -26.53 -4.38
CA LEU A 82 8.95 -26.30 -3.65
C LEU A 82 9.53 -27.57 -2.97
N GLY A 83 8.68 -28.56 -2.68
CA GLY A 83 9.09 -29.84 -2.10
C GLY A 83 9.50 -30.91 -3.12
N HIS A 84 9.20 -30.73 -4.41
CA HIS A 84 9.41 -31.73 -5.46
C HIS A 84 10.76 -31.60 -6.18
N GLU A 85 11.34 -30.40 -6.23
CA GLU A 85 12.70 -30.20 -6.74
C GLU A 85 13.69 -30.43 -5.59
N GLY A 86 14.63 -31.37 -5.75
CA GLY A 86 15.61 -31.76 -4.73
C GLY A 86 16.64 -30.68 -4.37
N THR A 87 16.24 -29.41 -4.29
CA THR A 87 17.08 -28.28 -3.89
C THR A 87 17.21 -28.27 -2.37
N THR A 88 18.44 -28.13 -1.91
CA THR A 88 18.88 -28.29 -0.52
C THR A 88 18.44 -27.15 0.42
N SER A 89 17.46 -26.32 0.07
CA SER A 89 16.98 -25.19 0.89
C SER A 89 15.84 -25.58 1.85
N VAL A 90 15.91 -26.79 2.42
CA VAL A 90 14.93 -27.37 3.37
C VAL A 90 14.50 -26.40 4.50
N GLY A 91 15.36 -25.43 4.86
CA GLY A 91 15.06 -24.44 5.89
C GLY A 91 14.05 -23.36 5.52
N ALA A 92 13.89 -23.01 4.24
CA ALA A 92 13.00 -21.92 3.80
C ALA A 92 11.58 -22.39 3.47
N THR A 93 11.44 -23.64 3.03
CA THR A 93 10.15 -24.23 2.63
C THR A 93 9.33 -24.72 3.82
N GLN A 94 10.01 -25.08 4.93
CA GLN A 94 9.33 -25.58 6.13
C GLN A 94 8.44 -24.53 6.82
N PRO A 95 8.85 -23.25 6.99
CA PRO A 95 7.96 -22.21 7.49
C PRO A 95 6.74 -21.99 6.59
N LEU A 96 6.91 -21.89 5.27
CA LEU A 96 5.79 -21.68 4.34
C LEU A 96 4.82 -22.86 4.33
N LYS A 97 5.33 -24.09 4.37
CA LYS A 97 4.50 -25.29 4.51
C LYS A 97 3.70 -25.27 5.80
N ARG A 98 4.36 -24.95 6.92
CA ARG A 98 3.69 -24.89 8.22
C ARG A 98 2.64 -23.78 8.25
N LEU A 99 2.88 -22.67 7.55
CA LEU A 99 1.92 -21.59 7.37
C LEU A 99 0.66 -22.04 6.65
N CYS A 100 0.84 -22.80 5.56
CA CYS A 100 -0.25 -23.41 4.81
C CYS A 100 -1.09 -24.35 5.68
N ASP A 101 -0.42 -25.21 6.45
CA ASP A 101 -1.11 -26.16 7.33
C ASP A 101 -1.91 -25.41 8.42
N LEU A 102 -1.38 -24.29 8.91
CA LEU A 102 -2.02 -23.47 9.92
C LEU A 102 -3.17 -22.64 9.35
N SER A 103 -3.06 -22.08 8.14
CA SER A 103 -4.19 -21.38 7.51
C SER A 103 -5.39 -22.27 7.22
N GLN A 104 -5.16 -23.58 7.10
CA GLN A 104 -6.25 -24.56 6.99
C GLN A 104 -6.95 -24.86 8.32
N THR A 105 -6.32 -24.55 9.45
CA THR A 105 -6.82 -24.93 10.79
C THR A 105 -7.18 -23.72 11.67
N CYS A 106 -6.60 -22.55 11.41
CA CYS A 106 -6.89 -21.28 12.06
C CYS A 106 -7.81 -20.45 11.17
N GLY A 107 -9.12 -20.52 11.44
CA GLY A 107 -10.14 -19.84 10.62
C GLY A 107 -10.54 -18.47 11.15
N ARG A 108 -10.16 -18.13 12.39
CA ARG A 108 -10.57 -16.88 13.05
C ARG A 108 -9.38 -16.04 13.50
N GLU A 109 -9.54 -14.72 13.49
CA GLU A 109 -8.52 -13.75 13.89
C GLU A 109 -8.04 -13.95 15.35
N ASP A 110 -8.95 -14.27 16.28
CA ASP A 110 -8.60 -14.55 17.68
C ASP A 110 -7.70 -15.78 17.83
N GLU A 111 -7.88 -16.79 16.98
CA GLU A 111 -7.04 -18.00 16.97
C GLU A 111 -5.62 -17.70 16.48
N TRP A 112 -5.47 -16.80 15.50
CA TRP A 112 -4.16 -16.36 15.04
C TRP A 112 -3.43 -15.52 16.08
N VAL A 113 -4.15 -14.59 16.74
CA VAL A 113 -3.59 -13.80 17.84
C VAL A 113 -3.16 -14.72 18.99
N GLU A 114 -3.99 -15.69 19.39
CA GLU A 114 -3.65 -16.67 20.42
C GLU A 114 -2.47 -17.56 20.00
N LEU A 115 -2.33 -17.93 18.72
CA LEU A 115 -1.18 -18.69 18.24
C LEU A 115 0.14 -17.88 18.29
N ILE A 116 0.06 -16.58 18.02
CA ILE A 116 1.19 -15.65 18.05
C ILE A 116 1.58 -15.33 19.51
N GLU A 117 0.59 -15.05 20.37
CA GLU A 117 0.78 -14.60 21.76
C GLU A 117 0.87 -15.74 22.78
N GLY A 118 0.24 -16.89 22.52
CA GLY A 118 0.00 -17.98 23.47
C GLY A 118 1.22 -18.77 23.94
N GLY A 119 2.42 -18.41 23.47
CA GLY A 119 3.68 -18.89 24.04
C GLY A 119 4.07 -18.08 25.26
N GLY A 120 3.53 -18.42 26.44
CA GLY A 120 3.71 -17.69 27.71
C GLY A 120 5.13 -17.66 28.33
N GLY A 121 6.17 -17.41 27.55
CA GLY A 121 7.53 -17.15 28.06
C GLY A 121 8.32 -16.21 27.14
N ASP A 122 9.43 -15.66 27.62
CA ASP A 122 10.33 -14.71 26.93
C ASP A 122 10.88 -15.20 25.56
N GLY A 123 10.50 -16.39 25.10
CA GLY A 123 11.00 -17.05 23.89
C GLY A 123 10.07 -17.03 22.66
N GLY A 124 8.89 -16.39 22.72
CA GLY A 124 7.92 -16.34 21.62
C GLY A 124 7.23 -17.70 21.36
N GLY A 125 5.92 -17.68 21.07
CA GLY A 125 5.16 -18.89 20.75
C GLY A 125 5.52 -19.52 19.39
N GLU A 126 4.91 -20.66 19.08
CA GLU A 126 5.05 -21.32 17.76
C GLU A 126 4.71 -20.37 16.60
N GLY A 127 3.70 -19.51 16.78
CA GLY A 127 3.35 -18.48 15.79
C GLY A 127 4.47 -17.45 15.56
N PHE A 128 5.21 -17.07 16.59
CA PHE A 128 6.34 -16.15 16.44
C PHE A 128 7.49 -16.78 15.63
N ALA A 129 7.81 -18.05 15.90
CA ALA A 129 8.83 -18.78 15.16
C ALA A 129 8.46 -18.93 13.66
N LEU A 130 7.18 -19.17 13.39
CA LEU A 130 6.63 -19.24 12.05
C LEU A 130 6.76 -17.91 11.30
N VAL A 131 6.29 -16.81 11.89
CA VAL A 131 6.39 -15.46 11.32
C VAL A 131 7.85 -15.07 11.11
N SER A 132 8.74 -15.35 12.07
CA SER A 132 10.18 -15.12 11.90
C SER A 132 10.76 -15.94 10.75
N GLY A 133 10.28 -17.18 10.56
CA GLY A 133 10.62 -18.01 9.41
C GLY A 133 10.19 -17.39 8.08
N VAL A 134 8.94 -16.94 7.98
CA VAL A 134 8.39 -16.25 6.80
C VAL A 134 9.18 -14.96 6.51
N ALA A 135 9.44 -14.14 7.52
CA ALA A 135 10.24 -12.92 7.40
C ALA A 135 11.66 -13.23 6.88
N ARG A 136 12.30 -14.30 7.37
CA ARG A 136 13.61 -14.74 6.85
C ARG A 136 13.54 -15.20 5.40
N VAL A 137 12.44 -15.80 4.96
CA VAL A 137 12.24 -16.14 3.54
C VAL A 137 12.19 -14.87 2.70
N VAL A 138 11.45 -13.84 3.12
CA VAL A 138 11.43 -12.54 2.46
C VAL A 138 12.84 -11.90 2.45
N CYS A 139 13.58 -11.96 3.56
CA CYS A 139 14.97 -11.49 3.63
C CYS A 139 15.95 -12.32 2.76
N ALA A 140 15.66 -13.58 2.48
CA ALA A 140 16.51 -14.46 1.68
C ALA A 140 16.16 -14.43 0.18
N GLY A 141 14.92 -14.08 -0.17
CA GLY A 141 14.33 -14.21 -1.51
C GLY A 141 15.15 -13.56 -2.62
N VAL A 142 15.76 -12.40 -2.36
CA VAL A 142 16.47 -11.63 -3.40
C VAL A 142 17.97 -11.97 -3.50
N MET A 143 18.56 -12.53 -2.45
CA MET A 143 19.94 -13.05 -2.51
C MET A 143 20.07 -14.24 -3.50
N SER A 144 18.93 -14.78 -3.96
CA SER A 144 18.83 -15.96 -4.81
C SER A 144 18.77 -15.68 -6.32
N GLY A 145 18.84 -14.41 -6.78
CA GLY A 145 18.99 -14.07 -8.20
C GLY A 145 20.29 -14.58 -8.87
N ARG A 146 20.97 -15.54 -8.24
CA ARG A 146 22.15 -16.27 -8.70
C ARG A 146 22.10 -17.78 -8.45
N LEU A 147 21.02 -18.34 -7.89
CA LEU A 147 20.81 -19.77 -7.99
C LEU A 147 20.32 -20.02 -9.41
N SER A 148 21.16 -20.62 -10.24
CA SER A 148 20.86 -20.93 -11.65
C SER A 148 19.81 -22.04 -11.77
N VAL A 149 18.61 -21.79 -11.25
CA VAL A 149 17.45 -22.65 -11.41
C VAL A 149 16.74 -22.07 -12.64
N GLY A 150 17.13 -22.52 -13.84
CA GLY A 150 16.73 -21.88 -15.10
C GLY A 150 15.22 -21.62 -15.21
N ASP A 151 14.81 -20.67 -16.05
CA ASP A 151 13.50 -20.02 -16.30
C ASP A 151 12.25 -20.44 -15.48
N ARG A 152 12.03 -21.74 -15.23
CA ARG A 152 10.96 -22.23 -14.34
C ARG A 152 11.24 -21.96 -12.86
N GLY A 153 12.50 -21.97 -12.42
CA GLY A 153 12.85 -21.71 -11.03
C GLY A 153 12.46 -20.30 -10.59
N ASP A 154 12.74 -19.31 -11.44
CA ASP A 154 12.50 -17.90 -11.15
C ASP A 154 11.00 -17.60 -10.94
N ALA A 155 10.12 -18.20 -11.73
CA ALA A 155 8.67 -18.06 -11.58
C ALA A 155 8.16 -18.57 -10.22
N TYR A 156 8.62 -19.75 -9.78
CA TYR A 156 8.23 -20.31 -8.48
C TYR A 156 8.77 -19.51 -7.31
N TYR A 157 9.97 -18.93 -7.44
CA TYR A 157 10.53 -18.07 -6.42
C TYR A 157 9.74 -16.77 -6.26
N SER A 158 9.33 -16.13 -7.35
CA SER A 158 8.48 -14.93 -7.31
C SER A 158 7.13 -15.25 -6.65
N GLU A 159 6.49 -16.37 -6.99
CA GLU A 159 5.20 -16.76 -6.41
C GLU A 159 5.33 -17.06 -4.90
N ALA A 160 6.35 -17.80 -4.49
CA ALA A 160 6.61 -18.09 -3.08
C ALA A 160 6.97 -16.83 -2.27
N PHE A 161 7.70 -15.89 -2.89
CA PHE A 161 8.03 -14.60 -2.28
C PHE A 161 6.78 -13.74 -2.12
N SER A 162 6.00 -13.55 -3.18
CA SER A 162 4.71 -12.83 -3.14
C SER A 162 3.77 -13.42 -2.09
N PHE A 163 3.68 -14.75 -2.01
CA PHE A 163 2.92 -15.44 -0.98
C PHE A 163 3.44 -15.13 0.43
N ALA A 164 4.75 -15.19 0.66
CA ALA A 164 5.36 -14.85 1.94
C ALA A 164 5.08 -13.40 2.34
N VAL A 165 5.17 -12.47 1.38
CA VAL A 165 4.89 -11.05 1.58
C VAL A 165 3.42 -10.80 1.95
N ARG A 166 2.47 -11.37 1.19
CA ARG A 166 1.02 -11.27 1.48
C ARG A 166 0.70 -11.72 2.89
N ASN A 167 1.26 -12.85 3.31
CA ASN A 167 1.06 -13.35 4.66
C ASN A 167 1.70 -12.44 5.71
N LEU A 168 2.89 -11.91 5.46
CA LEU A 168 3.54 -10.99 6.40
C LEU A 168 2.71 -9.71 6.61
N ILE A 169 2.09 -9.16 5.55
CA ILE A 169 1.14 -8.05 5.62
C ILE A 169 -0.13 -8.45 6.39
N LEU A 170 -0.66 -9.64 6.12
CA LEU A 170 -1.86 -10.14 6.81
C LEU A 170 -1.59 -10.26 8.31
N PHE A 171 -0.46 -10.85 8.67
CA PHE A 171 -0.05 -10.97 10.07
C PHE A 171 0.21 -9.61 10.71
N SER A 172 0.86 -8.66 10.02
CA SER A 172 1.12 -7.34 10.61
C SER A 172 -0.16 -6.63 11.05
N LYS A 173 -1.25 -6.81 10.30
CA LYS A 173 -2.57 -6.28 10.62
C LYS A 173 -3.18 -6.95 11.85
N LEU A 174 -2.94 -8.24 12.06
CA LEU A 174 -3.43 -8.99 13.22
C LEU A 174 -2.66 -8.67 14.50
N HIS A 175 -1.35 -8.45 14.44
CA HIS A 175 -0.55 -8.21 15.64
C HIS A 175 0.73 -7.38 15.39
N ARG A 176 0.75 -6.14 15.93
CA ARG A 176 1.89 -5.20 15.76
C ARG A 176 3.24 -5.75 16.24
N GLY A 177 3.25 -6.67 17.20
CA GLY A 177 4.49 -7.27 17.70
C GLY A 177 5.23 -8.16 16.69
N ILE A 178 4.63 -8.46 15.54
CA ILE A 178 5.28 -9.19 14.44
C ILE A 178 6.49 -8.43 13.89
N TRP A 179 6.40 -7.11 13.80
CA TRP A 179 7.53 -6.31 13.33
C TRP A 179 8.72 -6.33 14.27
N LYS A 180 8.52 -6.61 15.57
CA LYS A 180 9.63 -6.90 16.50
C LYS A 180 10.34 -8.23 16.17
N ALA A 181 9.61 -9.21 15.62
CA ALA A 181 10.19 -10.45 15.12
C ALA A 181 11.04 -10.22 13.87
N VAL A 182 10.58 -9.29 13.01
CA VAL A 182 11.27 -8.87 11.78
C VAL A 182 12.49 -8.01 12.09
N GLU A 183 12.47 -7.20 13.15
CA GLU A 183 13.60 -6.38 13.60
C GLU A 183 14.88 -7.21 13.80
N GLY A 184 14.74 -8.44 14.32
CA GLY A 184 15.86 -9.38 14.47
C GLY A 184 16.41 -9.97 13.16
N ALA A 185 15.72 -9.77 12.03
CA ALA A 185 16.04 -10.30 10.71
C ALA A 185 16.46 -9.17 9.74
N SER A 186 17.54 -8.44 10.04
CA SER A 186 18.14 -7.38 9.19
C SER A 186 17.13 -6.61 8.33
N VAL A 187 16.35 -5.73 8.95
CA VAL A 187 15.35 -4.86 8.29
C VAL A 187 15.90 -4.18 7.04
N ALA A 188 17.15 -3.69 7.08
CA ALA A 188 17.80 -3.08 5.93
C ALA A 188 17.95 -4.04 4.73
N LEU A 189 18.23 -5.33 4.98
CA LEU A 189 18.28 -6.34 3.93
C LEU A 189 16.88 -6.61 3.37
N MET A 190 15.86 -6.73 4.23
CA MET A 190 14.47 -6.87 3.78
C MET A 190 14.06 -5.68 2.90
N LEU A 191 14.37 -4.46 3.34
CA LEU A 191 14.06 -3.24 2.59
C LEU A 191 14.77 -3.25 1.22
N GLY A 192 16.08 -3.50 1.20
CA GLY A 192 16.84 -3.57 -0.05
C GLY A 192 16.28 -4.62 -1.02
N ASN A 193 15.87 -5.78 -0.50
CA ASN A 193 15.23 -6.83 -1.28
C ASN A 193 13.89 -6.38 -1.88
N VAL A 194 13.00 -5.81 -1.05
CA VAL A 194 11.69 -5.34 -1.53
C VAL A 194 11.85 -4.23 -2.57
N CYS A 195 12.80 -3.30 -2.35
CA CYS A 195 13.12 -2.25 -3.33
C CYS A 195 13.65 -2.82 -4.65
N GLN A 196 14.47 -3.87 -4.59
CA GLN A 196 14.96 -4.56 -5.78
C GLN A 196 13.83 -5.30 -6.51
N ALA A 197 12.98 -6.04 -5.78
CA ALA A 197 11.82 -6.72 -6.35
C ALA A 197 10.88 -5.72 -7.04
N LEU A 198 10.56 -4.60 -6.38
CA LEU A 198 9.80 -3.51 -7.00
C LEU A 198 10.45 -2.97 -8.26
N ALA A 199 11.77 -2.75 -8.25
CA ALA A 199 12.49 -2.27 -9.41
C ALA A 199 12.38 -3.24 -10.60
N GLU A 200 12.45 -4.55 -10.35
CA GLU A 200 12.33 -5.62 -11.34
C GLU A 200 10.89 -5.72 -11.87
N SER A 201 9.89 -5.79 -10.99
CA SER A 201 8.47 -5.84 -11.37
C SER A 201 8.06 -4.58 -12.14
N THR A 202 8.53 -3.40 -11.73
CA THR A 202 8.25 -2.13 -12.42
C THR A 202 8.92 -2.08 -13.80
N ALA A 203 10.12 -2.64 -13.96
CA ALA A 203 10.76 -2.74 -15.28
C ALA A 203 9.98 -3.64 -16.24
N ASN A 204 9.20 -4.57 -15.68
CA ASN A 204 8.29 -5.42 -16.42
C ASN A 204 6.94 -4.76 -16.71
N LEU A 205 6.64 -3.57 -16.16
CA LEU A 205 5.51 -2.74 -16.56
C LEU A 205 5.90 -1.99 -17.84
N GLY A 206 5.83 -2.70 -18.97
CA GLY A 206 6.04 -2.10 -20.29
C GLY A 206 4.90 -1.12 -20.64
N PRO A 207 5.11 -0.18 -21.57
CA PRO A 207 4.07 0.74 -22.03
C PRO A 207 2.98 -0.03 -22.79
N GLU A 208 1.96 -0.48 -22.06
CA GLU A 208 0.62 -0.99 -22.43
C GLU A 208 0.40 -1.88 -23.68
N ASP A 209 1.39 -2.25 -24.48
CA ASP A 209 1.14 -3.00 -25.72
C ASP A 209 1.96 -4.31 -25.79
N GLU A 210 1.25 -5.39 -26.12
CA GLU A 210 1.78 -6.69 -26.62
C GLU A 210 2.14 -7.83 -25.64
N ARG A 211 1.62 -7.91 -24.42
CA ARG A 211 1.60 -9.22 -23.71
C ARG A 211 0.29 -9.97 -23.97
N GLY A 212 0.23 -10.56 -25.17
CA GLY A 212 -0.83 -11.48 -25.55
C GLY A 212 -0.86 -12.71 -24.65
N ILE A 213 -2.05 -12.99 -24.11
CA ILE A 213 -2.71 -14.31 -24.02
C ILE A 213 -1.75 -15.51 -24.16
N ASN A 214 -0.90 -15.74 -23.16
CA ASN A 214 -0.40 -17.08 -22.88
C ASN A 214 -1.05 -17.48 -21.56
N GLY A 215 -2.02 -18.38 -21.64
CA GLY A 215 -2.97 -18.72 -20.58
C GLY A 215 -2.40 -19.50 -19.39
N TYR A 216 -1.25 -19.07 -18.85
CA TYR A 216 -0.92 -19.35 -17.46
C TYR A 216 -1.46 -18.20 -16.62
N ALA A 217 -1.99 -18.53 -15.44
CA ALA A 217 -2.44 -17.56 -14.44
C ALA A 217 -1.22 -16.83 -13.83
N ASP A 218 -0.43 -16.17 -14.67
CA ASP A 218 0.71 -15.38 -14.25
C ASP A 218 0.17 -14.19 -13.46
N PHE A 219 0.66 -14.08 -12.23
CA PHE A 219 0.53 -12.87 -11.44
C PHE A 219 0.88 -11.68 -12.32
N SER A 220 -0.04 -10.71 -12.44
CA SER A 220 0.29 -9.52 -13.20
C SER A 220 1.43 -8.79 -12.49
N ALA A 221 2.34 -8.19 -13.24
CA ALA A 221 3.41 -7.37 -12.65
C ALA A 221 2.84 -6.26 -11.75
N ASP A 222 1.62 -5.80 -12.03
CA ASP A 222 0.84 -4.88 -11.18
C ASP A 222 0.51 -5.47 -9.81
N GLU A 223 0.02 -6.71 -9.75
CA GLU A 223 -0.28 -7.39 -8.49
C GLU A 223 0.99 -7.60 -7.65
N GLU A 224 2.12 -7.94 -8.28
CA GLU A 224 3.41 -8.09 -7.60
C GLU A 224 3.92 -6.74 -7.07
N CYS A 225 3.88 -5.69 -7.89
CA CYS A 225 4.21 -4.33 -7.46
C CYS A 225 3.34 -3.88 -6.28
N THR A 226 2.03 -4.11 -6.36
CA THR A 226 1.06 -3.73 -5.32
C THR A 226 1.37 -4.42 -4.00
N VAL A 227 1.59 -5.74 -4.02
CA VAL A 227 1.95 -6.51 -2.81
C VAL A 227 3.25 -5.99 -2.19
N ASN A 228 4.26 -5.69 -2.99
CA ASN A 228 5.52 -5.16 -2.49
C ASN A 228 5.39 -3.72 -1.93
N LEU A 229 4.58 -2.86 -2.55
CA LEU A 229 4.28 -1.52 -2.04
C LEU A 229 3.52 -1.55 -0.73
N MET A 230 2.54 -2.46 -0.60
CA MET A 230 1.83 -2.69 0.66
C MET A 230 2.79 -3.16 1.76
N LEU A 231 3.76 -4.03 1.43
CA LEU A 231 4.76 -4.44 2.41
C LEU A 231 5.64 -3.28 2.84
N LEU A 232 6.13 -2.47 1.89
CA LEU A 232 6.88 -1.26 2.22
C LEU A 232 6.05 -0.35 3.13
N GLN A 233 4.79 -0.12 2.80
CA GLN A 233 3.89 0.70 3.60
C GLN A 233 3.82 0.18 5.04
N GLU A 234 3.57 -1.12 5.23
CA GLU A 234 3.51 -1.74 6.56
C GLU A 234 4.86 -1.65 7.31
N MET A 235 5.99 -1.77 6.61
CA MET A 235 7.32 -1.60 7.19
C MET A 235 7.49 -0.19 7.75
N PHE A 236 7.18 0.86 6.97
CA PHE A 236 7.33 2.26 7.41
C PHE A 236 6.33 2.66 8.50
N ILE A 237 5.15 2.03 8.55
CA ILE A 237 4.17 2.23 9.62
C ILE A 237 4.65 1.62 10.94
N ASN A 238 5.12 0.37 10.92
CA ASN A 238 5.22 -0.43 12.14
C ASN A 238 6.63 -0.62 12.70
N LEU A 239 7.68 -0.43 11.90
CA LEU A 239 9.04 -0.60 12.40
C LEU A 239 9.47 0.55 13.32
N PRO A 240 10.24 0.30 14.39
CA PRO A 240 10.75 1.36 15.26
C PRO A 240 11.57 2.43 14.50
N GLU A 241 11.68 3.63 15.07
CA GLU A 241 12.60 4.66 14.56
C GLU A 241 14.05 4.15 14.50
N GLY A 242 14.78 4.53 13.46
CA GLY A 242 16.15 4.08 13.21
C GLY A 242 16.30 2.64 12.65
N SER A 243 15.20 1.90 12.45
CA SER A 243 15.25 0.51 11.95
C SER A 243 15.78 0.37 10.52
N PHE A 244 15.71 1.43 9.72
CA PHE A 244 16.08 1.41 8.30
C PHE A 244 17.59 1.59 8.06
N GLY A 245 18.38 1.84 9.10
CA GLY A 245 19.84 1.94 9.00
C GLY A 245 20.30 3.18 8.23
N GLU A 246 21.28 3.01 7.33
CA GLU A 246 21.82 4.09 6.51
C GLU A 246 20.76 4.64 5.53
N GLN A 247 20.76 5.96 5.31
CA GLN A 247 19.82 6.68 4.42
C GLN A 247 19.72 6.10 2.99
N GLY A 248 20.69 5.29 2.55
CA GLY A 248 20.68 4.63 1.25
C GLY A 248 19.45 3.75 1.01
N ALA A 249 19.02 2.97 2.00
CA ALA A 249 17.90 2.04 1.81
C ALA A 249 16.55 2.76 1.63
N VAL A 250 16.35 3.87 2.37
CA VAL A 250 15.17 4.73 2.23
C VAL A 250 15.18 5.40 0.86
N LYS A 251 16.33 5.88 0.40
CA LYS A 251 16.48 6.47 -0.93
C LYS A 251 16.15 5.48 -2.05
N ASP A 252 16.56 4.22 -1.91
CA ASP A 252 16.24 3.16 -2.85
C ASP A 252 14.74 2.86 -2.87
N ALA A 253 14.08 2.88 -1.71
CA ALA A 253 12.62 2.75 -1.59
C ALA A 253 11.89 3.90 -2.29
N VAL A 254 12.28 5.14 -2.01
CA VAL A 254 11.72 6.33 -2.68
C VAL A 254 11.88 6.22 -4.20
N SER A 255 13.07 5.81 -4.66
CA SER A 255 13.36 5.64 -6.09
C SER A 255 12.55 4.50 -6.74
N ALA A 256 12.22 3.45 -5.99
CA ALA A 256 11.37 2.36 -6.47
C ALA A 256 9.89 2.80 -6.57
N VAL A 257 9.38 3.48 -5.53
CA VAL A 257 7.99 3.98 -5.51
C VAL A 257 7.77 5.04 -6.59
N LEU A 258 8.72 5.97 -6.78
CA LEU A 258 8.63 6.97 -7.86
C LEU A 258 8.61 6.34 -9.26
N ARG A 259 9.24 5.18 -9.44
CA ARG A 259 9.14 4.44 -10.71
C ARG A 259 7.76 3.83 -10.88
N CYS A 260 7.17 3.27 -9.82
CA CYS A 260 5.80 2.75 -9.85
C CYS A 260 4.82 3.84 -10.29
N LEU A 261 4.91 5.04 -9.71
CA LEU A 261 4.03 6.18 -10.05
C LEU A 261 4.03 6.57 -11.54
N LYS A 262 5.07 6.22 -12.32
CA LYS A 262 5.17 6.56 -13.74
C LYS A 262 4.48 5.58 -14.69
N VAL A 263 4.29 4.34 -14.25
CA VAL A 263 3.87 3.22 -15.12
C VAL A 263 2.67 2.47 -14.55
N ALA A 264 2.10 2.98 -13.46
CA ALA A 264 1.07 2.29 -12.71
C ALA A 264 -0.30 2.37 -13.38
N SER A 265 -1.04 1.26 -13.29
CA SER A 265 -2.51 1.29 -13.34
C SER A 265 -3.08 2.15 -12.18
N GLU A 266 -4.36 2.47 -12.24
CA GLU A 266 -5.03 3.30 -11.22
C GLU A 266 -4.85 2.76 -9.80
N GLU A 267 -5.03 1.45 -9.59
CA GLU A 267 -4.86 0.81 -8.27
C GLU A 267 -3.41 0.89 -7.78
N LEU A 268 -2.45 0.58 -8.67
CA LEU A 268 -1.04 0.64 -8.34
C LEU A 268 -0.57 2.08 -8.07
N PHE A 269 -1.18 3.06 -8.75
CA PHE A 269 -0.88 4.48 -8.60
C PHE A 269 -1.27 4.97 -7.22
N VAL A 270 -2.50 4.65 -6.78
CA VAL A 270 -2.99 4.96 -5.42
C VAL A 270 -2.13 4.27 -4.36
N CYS A 271 -1.81 2.99 -4.55
CA CYS A 271 -0.97 2.24 -3.62
C CYS A 271 0.43 2.88 -3.48
N ALA A 272 1.07 3.23 -4.60
CA ALA A 272 2.36 3.90 -4.60
C ALA A 272 2.32 5.27 -3.90
N GLY A 273 1.26 6.04 -4.10
CA GLY A 273 1.04 7.31 -3.39
C GLY A 273 0.92 7.12 -1.88
N GLN A 274 0.13 6.14 -1.43
CA GLN A 274 -0.02 5.82 -0.01
C GLN A 274 1.30 5.38 0.60
N THR A 275 2.08 4.54 -0.08
CA THR A 275 3.42 4.16 0.36
C THR A 275 4.32 5.38 0.51
N MET A 276 4.35 6.30 -0.47
CA MET A 276 5.16 7.51 -0.40
C MET A 276 4.77 8.40 0.79
N VAL A 277 3.47 8.56 1.04
CA VAL A 277 2.94 9.29 2.19
C VAL A 277 3.42 8.68 3.51
N GLN A 278 3.45 7.35 3.64
CA GLN A 278 3.97 6.69 4.85
C GLN A 278 5.48 6.83 5.01
N ILE A 279 6.24 6.78 3.91
CA ILE A 279 7.68 7.05 3.95
C ILE A 279 7.91 8.49 4.46
N ASN A 280 7.17 9.48 3.94
CA ASN A 280 7.33 10.88 4.34
C ASN A 280 6.97 11.16 5.80
N LYS A 281 6.04 10.40 6.39
CA LYS A 281 5.69 10.52 7.81
C LYS A 281 6.89 10.24 8.74
N ARG A 282 7.92 9.56 8.25
CA ARG A 282 9.09 9.15 9.02
C ARG A 282 10.19 10.20 8.92
N GLU A 283 10.10 11.22 9.76
CA GLU A 283 11.10 12.30 9.85
C GLU A 283 12.52 11.74 10.08
N ASP A 284 12.65 10.69 10.90
CA ASP A 284 13.92 9.98 11.19
C ASP A 284 14.54 9.32 9.95
N ALA A 285 13.71 8.91 9.00
CA ALA A 285 14.14 8.22 7.78
C ALA A 285 14.44 9.19 6.64
N VAL A 286 13.88 10.40 6.68
CA VAL A 286 13.79 11.27 5.51
C VAL A 286 14.58 12.57 5.66
N ILE A 287 14.88 13.05 6.87
CA ILE A 287 15.69 14.26 7.02
C ILE A 287 17.17 13.92 6.87
N ASP A 288 17.81 14.50 5.85
CA ASP A 288 19.26 14.43 5.71
C ASP A 288 19.92 15.35 6.74
N GLU A 289 20.51 14.77 7.79
CA GLU A 289 21.18 15.51 8.88
C GLU A 289 22.20 16.55 8.38
N ALA A 290 22.86 16.29 7.24
CA ALA A 290 23.87 17.20 6.71
C ALA A 290 23.27 18.45 6.05
N SER A 291 22.11 18.31 5.41
CA SER A 291 21.43 19.40 4.70
C SER A 291 20.22 19.96 5.45
N ASN A 292 19.75 19.27 6.48
CA ASN A 292 18.47 19.50 7.16
C ASN A 292 17.30 19.60 6.17
N GLN A 293 17.33 18.76 5.13
CA GLN A 293 16.30 18.71 4.09
C GLN A 293 15.63 17.35 4.05
N ASN A 294 14.34 17.36 3.75
CA ASN A 294 13.60 16.16 3.43
C ASN A 294 14.12 15.55 2.11
N VAL A 295 14.74 14.38 2.20
CA VAL A 295 15.37 13.64 1.09
C VAL A 295 14.36 13.26 0.03
N ILE A 296 13.12 12.92 0.41
CA ILE A 296 12.04 12.69 -0.54
C ILE A 296 11.85 13.95 -1.38
N MET A 297 11.64 15.10 -0.73
CA MET A 297 11.40 16.36 -1.44
C MET A 297 12.59 16.79 -2.30
N ARG A 298 13.82 16.62 -1.83
CA ARG A 298 15.02 16.91 -2.62
C ARG A 298 15.12 16.02 -3.86
N ASP A 299 15.05 14.70 -3.68
CA ASP A 299 15.22 13.75 -4.78
C ASP A 299 14.03 13.79 -5.74
N PHE A 300 12.85 14.11 -5.23
CA PHE A 300 11.64 14.40 -5.98
C PHE A 300 11.78 15.63 -6.88
N CYS A 301 12.22 16.77 -6.34
CA CYS A 301 12.45 17.99 -7.11
C CYS A 301 13.58 17.84 -8.13
N ALA A 302 14.51 16.90 -7.89
CA ALA A 302 15.58 16.57 -8.83
C ALA A 302 15.14 15.57 -9.93
N SER A 303 13.93 14.98 -9.82
CA SER A 303 13.40 14.03 -10.81
C SER A 303 12.99 14.72 -12.12
N ASP A 304 12.70 13.93 -13.16
CA ASP A 304 12.40 14.38 -14.54
C ASP A 304 11.03 15.09 -14.72
N GLY A 305 10.47 15.67 -13.65
CA GLY A 305 9.19 16.41 -13.66
C GLY A 305 7.94 15.53 -13.75
N VAL A 306 8.02 14.38 -14.44
CA VAL A 306 6.89 13.44 -14.57
C VAL A 306 6.56 12.79 -13.24
N ALA A 307 7.57 12.24 -12.55
CA ALA A 307 7.37 11.67 -11.21
C ALA A 307 6.83 12.73 -10.23
N ALA A 308 7.25 13.99 -10.45
CA ALA A 308 6.79 15.10 -9.65
C ALA A 308 5.30 15.39 -9.81
N SER A 309 4.85 15.51 -11.05
CA SER A 309 3.43 15.66 -11.36
C SER A 309 2.60 14.50 -10.81
N SER A 310 3.05 13.27 -10.98
CA SER A 310 2.33 12.07 -10.52
C SER A 310 2.14 12.01 -9.01
N LEU A 311 3.15 12.38 -8.21
CA LEU A 311 3.00 12.41 -6.75
C LEU A 311 2.04 13.53 -6.30
N ILE A 312 2.13 14.70 -6.93
CA ILE A 312 1.21 15.81 -6.61
C ILE A 312 -0.23 15.37 -6.90
N GLU A 313 -0.46 14.75 -8.06
CA GLU A 313 -1.76 14.24 -8.48
C GLU A 313 -2.29 13.18 -7.49
N VAL A 314 -1.48 12.17 -7.14
CA VAL A 314 -1.94 11.15 -6.18
C VAL A 314 -2.15 11.74 -4.78
N CYS A 315 -1.35 12.72 -4.34
CA CYS A 315 -1.55 13.36 -3.04
C CYS A 315 -2.83 14.20 -3.02
N LEU A 316 -3.17 14.90 -4.10
CA LEU A 316 -4.44 15.61 -4.24
C LEU A 316 -5.62 14.64 -4.24
N LEU A 317 -5.49 13.50 -4.94
CA LEU A 317 -6.48 12.43 -4.94
C LEU A 317 -6.70 11.88 -3.53
N LEU A 318 -5.62 11.48 -2.83
CA LEU A 318 -5.67 10.94 -1.47
C LEU A 318 -6.28 11.94 -0.48
N LEU A 319 -5.97 13.23 -0.62
CA LEU A 319 -6.56 14.28 0.19
C LEU A 319 -8.07 14.39 -0.06
N ASN A 320 -8.50 14.31 -1.31
CA ASN A 320 -9.90 14.40 -1.71
C ASN A 320 -10.71 13.15 -1.33
N GLU A 321 -10.12 11.95 -1.36
CA GLU A 321 -10.80 10.68 -1.03
C GLU A 321 -10.92 10.44 0.48
N ASN A 322 -9.89 10.78 1.25
CA ASN A 322 -9.88 10.62 2.71
C ASN A 322 -10.56 11.78 3.45
N SER A 323 -11.32 12.59 2.73
CA SER A 323 -12.04 13.77 3.21
C SER A 323 -13.28 13.41 4.07
N TYR A 324 -13.78 14.39 4.82
CA TYR A 324 -15.00 14.24 5.62
C TYR A 324 -16.24 14.04 4.70
N PRO A 325 -17.24 13.21 5.07
CA PRO A 325 -17.42 12.47 6.34
C PRO A 325 -16.80 11.08 6.36
N ASN A 326 -16.10 10.67 5.30
CA ASN A 326 -15.75 9.28 5.09
C ASN A 326 -14.58 8.83 5.97
N ASN A 327 -13.61 9.71 6.26
CA ASN A 327 -12.39 9.31 6.97
C ASN A 327 -11.66 10.47 7.70
N GLU A 328 -12.39 11.21 8.54
CA GLU A 328 -11.98 12.51 9.10
C GLU A 328 -10.70 12.53 9.95
N ASP A 329 -10.33 11.39 10.55
CA ASP A 329 -9.12 11.21 11.35
C ASP A 329 -8.24 10.08 10.80
N SER A 330 -8.30 9.84 9.48
CA SER A 330 -7.45 8.84 8.82
C SER A 330 -5.97 9.16 9.03
N ASP A 331 -5.19 8.16 9.43
CA ASP A 331 -3.73 8.23 9.41
C ASP A 331 -3.21 8.67 8.02
N VAL A 332 -3.90 8.29 6.94
CA VAL A 332 -3.56 8.68 5.57
C VAL A 332 -3.79 10.17 5.33
N LEU A 333 -4.90 10.75 5.82
CA LEU A 333 -5.20 12.17 5.68
C LEU A 333 -4.15 13.04 6.37
N CYS A 334 -3.87 12.74 7.64
CA CYS A 334 -2.86 13.46 8.41
C CYS A 334 -1.47 13.37 7.77
N SER A 335 -1.10 12.18 7.27
CA SER A 335 0.19 11.97 6.63
C SER A 335 0.27 12.67 5.26
N THR A 336 -0.84 12.71 4.52
CA THR A 336 -0.93 13.44 3.24
C THR A 336 -0.79 14.95 3.46
N LEU A 337 -1.42 15.49 4.51
CA LEU A 337 -1.21 16.90 4.91
C LEU A 337 0.26 17.17 5.28
N ALA A 338 0.93 16.24 5.97
CA ALA A 338 2.36 16.36 6.27
C ALA A 338 3.22 16.39 4.99
N VAL A 339 2.87 15.60 3.97
CA VAL A 339 3.51 15.66 2.65
C VAL A 339 3.34 17.05 2.02
N PHE A 340 2.13 17.62 2.02
CA PHE A 340 1.91 18.98 1.53
C PHE A 340 2.71 20.03 2.29
N LYS A 341 2.80 19.91 3.63
CA LYS A 341 3.66 20.80 4.43
C LYS A 341 5.12 20.71 3.99
N SER A 342 5.65 19.49 3.81
CA SER A 342 7.02 19.29 3.32
C SER A 342 7.21 19.85 1.90
N PHE A 343 6.20 19.79 1.02
CA PHE A 343 6.27 20.43 -0.29
C PHE A 343 6.37 21.94 -0.21
N PHE A 344 5.60 22.56 0.69
CA PHE A 344 5.53 24.01 0.82
C PHE A 344 6.46 24.59 1.88
N GLU A 345 7.33 23.78 2.49
CA GLU A 345 8.31 24.25 3.48
C GLU A 345 9.35 25.19 2.86
N THR A 346 9.68 24.98 1.57
CA THR A 346 10.63 25.82 0.83
C THR A 346 10.05 26.26 -0.50
N THR A 347 10.52 27.41 -0.99
CA THR A 347 10.17 27.92 -2.33
C THR A 347 10.71 27.06 -3.47
N GLN A 348 11.72 26.23 -3.22
CA GLN A 348 12.28 25.34 -4.23
C GLN A 348 11.36 24.14 -4.48
N THR A 349 10.83 23.55 -3.41
CA THR A 349 9.96 22.37 -3.47
C THR A 349 8.54 22.73 -3.89
N SER A 350 8.09 23.95 -3.57
CA SER A 350 6.78 24.45 -3.95
C SER A 350 6.64 24.75 -5.45
N GLN A 351 7.74 25.02 -6.15
CA GLN A 351 7.76 25.29 -7.60
C GLN A 351 7.34 24.09 -8.45
N CYS A 352 7.27 22.89 -7.86
CA CYS A 352 6.75 21.70 -8.54
C CYS A 352 5.22 21.78 -8.77
N PHE A 353 4.51 22.66 -8.06
CA PHE A 353 3.06 22.81 -8.21
C PHE A 353 2.70 23.76 -9.34
N TYR A 354 1.84 23.32 -10.25
CA TYR A 354 1.24 24.22 -11.22
C TYR A 354 0.14 25.05 -10.55
N THR A 355 -0.18 26.22 -11.13
CA THR A 355 -1.26 27.08 -10.62
C THR A 355 -2.59 26.35 -10.51
N ASN A 356 -2.88 25.41 -11.42
CA ASN A 356 -4.10 24.61 -11.37
C ASN A 356 -4.12 23.66 -10.15
N ASP A 357 -2.99 23.03 -9.83
CA ASP A 357 -2.87 22.14 -8.68
C ASP A 357 -3.10 22.91 -7.37
N LEU A 358 -2.54 24.13 -7.28
CA LEU A 358 -2.76 25.01 -6.13
C LEU A 358 -4.22 25.46 -6.02
N ASN A 359 -4.91 25.73 -7.13
CA ASN A 359 -6.33 26.06 -7.10
C ASN A 359 -7.18 24.88 -6.62
N VAL A 360 -6.89 23.66 -7.09
CA VAL A 360 -7.54 22.43 -6.62
C VAL A 360 -7.29 22.20 -5.13
N LEU A 361 -6.05 22.38 -4.67
CA LEU A 361 -5.72 22.28 -3.26
C LEU A 361 -6.51 23.30 -2.41
N VAL A 362 -6.60 24.55 -2.85
CA VAL A 362 -7.39 25.59 -2.19
C VAL A 362 -8.87 25.22 -2.12
N ASP A 363 -9.42 24.64 -3.20
CA ASP A 363 -10.80 24.17 -3.21
C ASP A 363 -11.04 23.04 -2.20
N ILE A 364 -10.11 22.09 -2.11
CA ILE A 364 -10.16 21.01 -1.12
C ILE A 364 -10.08 21.60 0.29
N VAL A 365 -9.12 22.48 0.57
CA VAL A 365 -8.98 23.10 1.91
C VAL A 365 -10.26 23.82 2.32
N LEU A 366 -10.81 24.68 1.45
CA LEU A 366 -12.04 25.42 1.74
C LEU A 366 -13.22 24.50 2.06
N ARG A 367 -13.35 23.40 1.32
CA ARG A 367 -14.40 22.41 1.52
C ARG A 367 -14.18 21.64 2.82
N GLU A 368 -13.00 21.08 3.02
CA GLU A 368 -12.72 20.19 4.16
C GLU A 368 -12.64 20.94 5.47
N ALA A 369 -11.85 22.02 5.55
CA ALA A 369 -11.67 22.76 6.79
C ALA A 369 -12.99 23.33 7.34
N THR A 370 -13.92 23.70 6.45
CA THR A 370 -15.25 24.19 6.82
C THR A 370 -16.23 23.07 7.22
N ASN A 371 -16.15 21.91 6.56
CA ASN A 371 -17.09 20.80 6.79
C ASN A 371 -16.69 19.90 7.96
N LEU A 372 -15.42 19.91 8.38
CA LEU A 372 -14.95 19.12 9.52
C LEU A 372 -15.75 19.42 10.80
N PRO A 373 -15.96 18.44 11.70
CA PRO A 373 -16.59 18.68 12.99
C PRO A 373 -15.76 19.63 13.86
N PRO A 374 -16.39 20.41 14.74
CA PRO A 374 -15.70 21.48 15.46
C PRO A 374 -14.48 20.99 16.28
N SER A 375 -14.50 19.76 16.79
CA SER A 375 -13.40 19.14 17.56
C SER A 375 -12.30 18.46 16.73
N SER A 376 -12.37 18.44 15.41
CA SER A 376 -11.36 17.74 14.60
C SER A 376 -10.00 18.44 14.68
N GLY A 377 -8.97 17.68 15.07
CA GLY A 377 -7.58 18.17 15.13
C GLY A 377 -6.94 18.38 13.76
N VAL A 378 -7.49 17.74 12.72
CA VAL A 378 -6.95 17.78 11.35
C VAL A 378 -7.11 19.16 10.70
N ARG A 379 -8.10 19.95 11.15
CA ARG A 379 -8.34 21.31 10.64
C ARG A 379 -7.12 22.21 10.77
N ALA A 380 -6.35 22.10 11.86
CA ALA A 380 -5.11 22.85 12.04
C ALA A 380 -4.10 22.53 10.92
N GLY A 381 -4.02 21.27 10.49
CA GLY A 381 -3.17 20.84 9.39
C GLY A 381 -3.54 21.49 8.04
N PHE A 382 -4.83 21.66 7.77
CA PHE A 382 -5.29 22.40 6.58
C PHE A 382 -4.91 23.88 6.64
N VAL A 383 -5.07 24.53 7.80
CA VAL A 383 -4.69 25.94 8.00
C VAL A 383 -3.19 26.13 7.82
N GLU A 384 -2.37 25.24 8.37
CA GLU A 384 -0.91 25.25 8.19
C GLU A 384 -0.49 25.07 6.73
N VAL A 385 -1.18 24.21 5.97
CA VAL A 385 -0.93 24.09 4.52
C VAL A 385 -1.23 25.40 3.79
N VAL A 386 -2.34 26.10 4.12
CA VAL A 386 -2.65 27.41 3.52
C VAL A 386 -1.60 28.45 3.87
N HIS A 387 -1.14 28.47 5.13
CA HIS A 387 -0.08 29.36 5.58
C HIS A 387 1.20 29.16 4.75
N LEU A 388 1.63 27.92 4.55
CA LEU A 388 2.82 27.62 3.75
C LEU A 388 2.62 27.91 2.25
N VAL A 389 1.43 27.67 1.70
CA VAL A 389 1.09 28.04 0.32
C VAL A 389 1.20 29.55 0.13
N LEU A 390 0.67 30.34 1.07
CA LEU A 390 0.76 31.80 1.04
C LEU A 390 2.21 32.29 1.05
N LEU A 391 3.06 31.72 1.91
CA LEU A 391 4.44 32.16 2.07
C LEU A 391 5.35 31.74 0.90
N ASN A 392 5.20 30.50 0.43
CA ASN A 392 6.22 29.84 -0.37
C ASN A 392 5.82 29.57 -1.81
N THR A 393 4.63 29.97 -2.27
CA THR A 393 4.18 29.76 -3.67
C THR A 393 3.86 31.07 -4.37
N GLU A 394 3.79 31.02 -5.71
CA GLU A 394 3.29 32.16 -6.51
C GLU A 394 1.82 32.48 -6.24
N TRP A 395 1.05 31.55 -5.66
CA TRP A 395 -0.35 31.78 -5.32
C TRP A 395 -0.51 32.86 -4.24
N GLY A 396 0.37 32.91 -3.23
CA GLY A 396 0.32 33.99 -2.23
C GLY A 396 0.63 35.36 -2.83
N MET A 397 1.67 35.42 -3.68
CA MET A 397 2.11 36.67 -4.30
C MET A 397 1.13 37.21 -5.36
N ASN A 398 0.61 36.34 -6.22
CA ASN A 398 -0.13 36.75 -7.43
C ASN A 398 -1.54 36.12 -7.55
N GLY A 399 -1.84 35.11 -6.74
CA GLY A 399 -3.06 34.32 -6.84
C GLY A 399 -4.27 35.04 -6.25
N LYS A 400 -5.29 35.28 -7.07
CA LYS A 400 -6.58 35.85 -6.65
C LYS A 400 -7.69 34.82 -6.47
N TYR A 401 -7.39 33.54 -6.70
CA TYR A 401 -8.39 32.49 -6.72
C TYR A 401 -8.97 32.26 -5.32
N ARG A 402 -10.28 32.45 -5.12
CA ARG A 402 -11.01 32.20 -3.85
C ARG A 402 -10.39 32.82 -2.57
N ARG A 403 -9.54 33.84 -2.72
CA ARG A 403 -8.85 34.51 -1.60
C ARG A 403 -9.82 35.07 -0.56
N ALA A 404 -10.87 35.76 -1.02
CA ALA A 404 -11.90 36.31 -0.14
C ALA A 404 -12.70 35.23 0.61
N GLU A 405 -12.82 34.02 0.05
CA GLU A 405 -13.48 32.90 0.72
C GLU A 405 -12.57 32.29 1.78
N LEU A 406 -11.27 32.17 1.50
CA LEU A 406 -10.26 31.75 2.48
C LEU A 406 -10.19 32.70 3.66
N LEU A 407 -10.15 34.01 3.42
CA LEU A 407 -10.15 35.01 4.48
C LEU A 407 -11.39 34.87 5.38
N LYS A 408 -12.59 34.78 4.78
CA LYS A 408 -13.84 34.59 5.53
C LYS A 408 -13.87 33.29 6.33
N MET A 409 -13.34 32.21 5.77
CA MET A 409 -13.22 30.93 6.48
C MET A 409 -12.34 31.11 7.73
N LEU A 410 -11.15 31.71 7.59
CA LEU A 410 -10.21 31.94 8.69
C LEU A 410 -10.77 32.90 9.75
N GLU A 411 -11.44 33.99 9.34
CA GLU A 411 -12.14 34.90 10.26
C GLU A 411 -13.21 34.15 11.07
N SER A 412 -13.98 33.28 10.42
CA SER A 412 -15.00 32.47 11.09
C SER A 412 -14.40 31.53 12.13
N PHE A 413 -13.18 31.03 11.91
CA PHE A 413 -12.49 30.17 12.87
C PHE A 413 -12.15 30.94 14.15
N ILE A 414 -11.64 32.17 14.01
CA ILE A 414 -11.38 33.06 15.15
C ILE A 414 -12.67 33.40 15.89
N ASP A 415 -13.75 33.74 15.18
CA ASP A 415 -15.05 34.08 15.78
C ASP A 415 -15.66 32.92 16.58
N MET A 416 -15.49 31.68 16.13
CA MET A 416 -15.92 30.49 16.86
C MET A 416 -15.11 30.26 18.15
N GLY A 417 -13.84 30.67 18.14
CA GLY A 417 -12.90 30.55 19.26
C GLY A 417 -12.55 29.10 19.62
N GLU A 418 -11.67 28.94 20.62
CA GLU A 418 -11.11 27.63 21.01
C GLU A 418 -12.17 26.58 21.35
N LYS A 419 -13.28 27.00 21.97
CA LYS A 419 -14.37 26.09 22.37
C LYS A 419 -15.19 25.58 21.18
N GLY A 420 -15.24 26.37 20.11
CA GLY A 420 -15.87 25.97 18.87
C GLY A 420 -14.93 25.04 18.13
N ILE A 421 -13.78 25.55 17.71
CA ILE A 421 -13.00 24.95 16.62
C ILE A 421 -11.70 24.24 17.05
N GLY A 422 -11.42 24.26 18.36
CA GLY A 422 -10.22 23.69 18.95
C GLY A 422 -9.04 24.68 18.95
N ARG A 423 -8.23 24.58 20.01
CA ARG A 423 -7.10 25.48 20.26
C ARG A 423 -6.04 25.46 19.15
N ALA A 424 -5.67 24.28 18.66
CA ALA A 424 -4.64 24.15 17.63
C ALA A 424 -5.01 24.89 16.33
N THR A 425 -6.29 24.86 15.94
CA THR A 425 -6.77 25.59 14.75
C THR A 425 -6.69 27.10 14.97
N ILE A 426 -7.06 27.59 16.16
CA ILE A 426 -6.95 29.02 16.49
C ILE A 426 -5.50 29.47 16.45
N GLU A 427 -4.59 28.74 17.10
CA GLU A 427 -3.16 29.06 17.12
C GLU A 427 -2.58 29.10 15.69
N ALA A 428 -2.92 28.12 14.85
CA ALA A 428 -2.49 28.11 13.44
C ALA A 428 -3.09 29.29 12.64
N THR A 429 -4.34 29.65 12.89
CA THR A 429 -5.01 30.77 12.20
C THR A 429 -4.44 32.12 12.62
N GLU A 430 -4.18 32.32 13.92
CA GLU A 430 -3.54 33.52 14.44
C GLU A 430 -2.11 33.68 13.92
N MET A 431 -1.36 32.59 13.82
CA MET A 431 -0.03 32.58 13.21
C MET A 431 -0.09 33.01 11.74
N LEU A 432 -1.01 32.41 10.97
CA LEU A 432 -1.23 32.76 9.56
C LEU A 432 -1.57 34.25 9.41
N PHE A 433 -2.52 34.77 10.20
CA PHE A 433 -2.85 36.20 10.15
C PHE A 433 -1.69 37.10 10.57
N GLY A 434 -0.86 36.68 11.52
CA GLY A 434 0.32 37.43 11.92
C GLY A 434 1.34 37.62 10.79
N GLU A 435 1.42 36.66 9.86
CA GLU A 435 2.46 36.63 8.82
C GLU A 435 1.95 36.92 7.40
N CYS A 436 0.67 36.67 7.12
CA CYS A 436 0.13 36.62 5.75
C CYS A 436 -1.19 37.38 5.57
N LEU A 437 -1.66 38.17 6.54
CA LEU A 437 -2.94 38.87 6.41
C LEU A 437 -2.96 39.84 5.20
N ASP A 438 -1.85 40.54 4.95
CA ASP A 438 -1.68 41.42 3.80
C ASP A 438 -1.75 40.68 2.45
N LEU A 439 -1.36 39.41 2.43
CA LEU A 439 -1.50 38.54 1.25
C LEU A 439 -2.95 38.10 1.01
N LEU A 440 -3.83 38.19 2.01
CA LEU A 440 -5.24 37.78 1.92
C LEU A 440 -6.18 38.95 1.67
N GLU A 441 -5.83 40.15 2.13
CA GLU A 441 -6.61 41.35 1.87
C GLU A 441 -6.52 41.75 0.38
N GLU A 442 -7.62 42.23 -0.19
CA GLU A 442 -7.62 42.83 -1.52
C GLU A 442 -7.25 44.32 -1.40
N ASP A 443 -6.33 44.80 -2.25
CA ASP A 443 -6.01 46.23 -2.39
C ASP A 443 -7.23 47.09 -2.77
#